data_AF-A0A0P0NGI6-F1
#
_entry.id   AF-A0A0P0NGI6-F1
#
_cell.length_a   1.000
_cell.length_b   1.000
_cell.length_c   1.000
_cell.angle_alpha   90.00
_cell.angle_beta   90.00
_cell.angle_gamma   90.00
#
_symmetry.space_group_name_H-M   'P 1'
#
loop_
_entity.id
_entity.type
_entity.pdbx_description
1 polymer ?
#
loop_
_entity_poly.entity_id
_entity_poly.type
_entity_poly.pdbx_seq_one_letter_code
_entity_poly.pdbx_strand_id
1 'polypeptide(L)'
;MFRAKEKLRTEKIQLGFPTENDLVKRLDNVLHIIYLLFSEGYYSRTQNQILRKDFCIEALRLGVLLTEYEKTNRPKTNALIALMFFHSSRFNARQNEEGELILYEQQDEDAWDSELIHKGVYFLSLSVTGEELITYHLEARIAYCHCTKKDSVENGKRFYNFITSC
;
A
#
# COMPACT_ATOMS: atom_id res chain seq x y z
N MET A 1 -25.49 4.59 16.40
CA MET A 1 -24.98 5.82 15.75
C MET A 1 -25.37 7.15 16.45
N PHE A 2 -26.40 7.20 17.31
CA PHE A 2 -26.88 8.47 17.92
C PHE A 2 -25.92 9.11 18.95
N ARG A 3 -25.20 8.31 19.75
CA ARG A 3 -24.33 8.82 20.83
C ARG A 3 -23.11 9.60 20.34
N ALA A 4 -22.51 9.18 19.24
CA ALA A 4 -21.35 9.88 18.66
C ALA A 4 -21.73 11.25 18.10
N LYS A 5 -22.87 11.34 17.39
CA LYS A 5 -23.40 12.63 16.88
C LYS A 5 -23.80 13.58 18.01
N GLU A 6 -24.43 13.08 19.07
CA GLU A 6 -24.74 13.89 20.24
C GLU A 6 -23.49 14.42 20.93
N LYS A 7 -22.47 13.57 21.15
CA LYS A 7 -21.21 14.00 21.78
C LYS A 7 -20.49 15.10 20.99
N LEU A 8 -20.42 14.98 19.66
CA LEU A 8 -19.87 16.00 18.77
C LEU A 8 -20.63 17.34 18.86
N ARG A 9 -21.96 17.28 19.00
CA ARG A 9 -22.82 18.47 19.13
C ARG A 9 -22.65 19.15 20.48
N THR A 10 -22.56 18.37 21.56
CA THR A 10 -22.44 18.89 22.94
C THR A 10 -21.06 19.50 23.19
N GLU A 11 -20.00 18.93 22.60
CA GLU A 11 -18.62 19.40 22.78
C GLU A 11 -18.24 20.58 21.87
N LYS A 12 -19.14 21.06 20.99
CA LYS A 12 -18.90 22.16 20.03
C LYS A 12 -17.54 22.04 19.32
N ILE A 13 -17.17 20.82 18.92
CA ILE A 13 -15.92 20.59 18.22
C ILE A 13 -15.97 21.38 16.91
N GLN A 14 -15.11 22.39 16.77
CA GLN A 14 -14.96 23.11 15.52
C GLN A 14 -14.41 22.13 14.48
N LEU A 15 -15.26 21.71 13.56
CA LEU A 15 -14.87 20.95 12.36
C LEU A 15 -14.20 21.94 11.38
N GLY A 16 -13.02 22.42 11.76
CA GLY A 16 -12.15 23.20 10.89
C GLY A 16 -11.26 22.27 10.07
N PHE A 17 -10.71 22.79 8.96
CA PHE A 17 -9.64 22.10 8.25
C PHE A 17 -8.42 21.99 9.19
N PRO A 18 -7.77 20.81 9.26
CA PRO A 18 -6.56 20.66 10.04
C PRO A 18 -5.48 21.61 9.54
N THR A 19 -4.66 22.13 10.46
CA THR A 19 -3.48 22.90 10.08
C THR A 19 -2.46 22.00 9.38
N GLU A 20 -1.47 22.58 8.67
CA GLU A 20 -0.43 21.77 8.01
C GLU A 20 0.32 20.87 9.01
N ASN A 21 0.59 21.36 10.22
CA ASN A 21 1.22 20.56 11.27
C ASN A 21 0.32 19.42 11.77
N ASP A 22 -1.00 19.63 11.80
CA ASP A 22 -1.94 18.57 12.16
C ASP A 22 -2.01 17.49 11.08
N LEU A 23 -1.90 17.87 9.80
CA LEU A 23 -1.85 16.91 8.69
C LEU A 23 -0.65 15.98 8.82
N VAL A 24 0.54 16.52 9.08
CA VAL A 24 1.76 15.71 9.26
C VAL A 24 1.62 14.76 10.45
N LYS A 25 1.07 15.23 11.58
CA LYS A 25 0.82 14.40 12.78
C LYS A 25 -0.21 13.29 12.55
N ARG A 26 -1.17 13.52 11.66
CA ARG A 26 -2.25 12.55 11.35
C ARG A 26 -1.87 11.57 10.25
N LEU A 27 -0.85 11.88 9.45
CA LEU A 27 -0.48 11.10 8.27
C LEU A 27 -0.25 9.62 8.61
N ASP A 28 0.45 9.31 9.69
CA ASP A 28 0.71 7.92 10.08
C ASP A 28 -0.57 7.13 10.35
N ASN A 29 -1.55 7.74 11.04
CA ASN A 29 -2.84 7.11 11.26
C ASN A 29 -3.62 6.93 9.95
N VAL A 30 -3.56 7.91 9.04
CA VAL A 30 -4.23 7.82 7.74
C VAL A 30 -3.62 6.70 6.89
N LEU A 31 -2.28 6.63 6.80
CA LEU A 31 -1.57 5.57 6.08
C LEU A 31 -1.89 4.20 6.69
N HIS A 32 -1.94 4.09 8.01
CA HIS A 32 -2.31 2.86 8.67
C HIS A 32 -3.74 2.41 8.33
N ILE A 33 -4.71 3.33 8.32
CA ILE A 33 -6.09 3.01 7.93
C ILE A 33 -6.15 2.57 6.45
N ILE A 34 -5.43 3.24 5.55
CA ILE A 34 -5.35 2.85 4.13
C ILE A 34 -4.74 1.45 4.00
N TYR A 35 -3.65 1.18 4.72
CA TYR A 35 -3.03 -0.15 4.76
C TYR A 35 -3.99 -1.24 5.23
N LEU A 36 -4.75 -0.99 6.29
CA LEU A 36 -5.74 -1.93 6.80
C LEU A 36 -6.88 -2.15 5.80
N LEU A 37 -7.39 -1.09 5.17
CA LEU A 37 -8.42 -1.20 4.14
C LEU A 37 -7.93 -2.06 2.96
N PHE A 38 -6.71 -1.82 2.50
CA PHE A 38 -6.09 -2.61 1.43
C PHE A 38 -5.92 -4.06 1.86
N SER A 39 -5.34 -4.29 3.04
CA SER A 39 -5.03 -5.62 3.56
C SER A 39 -6.29 -6.45 3.79
N GLU A 40 -7.35 -5.85 4.32
CA GLU A 40 -8.66 -6.51 4.47
C GLU A 40 -9.22 -6.92 3.10
N GLY A 41 -9.07 -6.06 2.08
CA GLY A 41 -9.48 -6.41 0.72
C GLY A 41 -8.63 -7.54 0.13
N TYR A 42 -7.32 -7.46 0.32
CA TYR A 42 -6.32 -8.34 -0.30
C TYR A 42 -6.26 -9.73 0.34
N TYR A 43 -6.42 -9.82 1.66
CA TYR A 43 -6.38 -11.06 2.42
C TYR A 43 -7.76 -11.54 2.87
N SER A 44 -8.85 -10.94 2.38
CA SER A 44 -10.21 -11.29 2.80
C SER A 44 -10.49 -12.79 2.64
N ARG A 45 -10.99 -13.43 3.71
CA ARG A 45 -11.42 -14.84 3.71
C ARG A 45 -12.83 -15.00 4.27
N THR A 46 -13.73 -14.04 4.02
CA THR A 46 -15.12 -14.14 4.49
C THR A 46 -16.04 -14.69 3.39
N GLN A 47 -16.91 -15.63 3.81
CA GLN A 47 -17.91 -16.40 3.05
C GLN A 47 -18.23 -15.89 1.62
N ASN A 48 -17.59 -16.50 0.61
CA ASN A 48 -17.77 -16.32 -0.84
C ASN A 48 -17.00 -15.18 -1.55
N GLN A 49 -16.12 -14.43 -0.89
CA GLN A 49 -15.20 -13.52 -1.61
C GLN A 49 -13.76 -13.68 -1.12
N ILE A 50 -12.91 -14.20 -1.99
CA ILE A 50 -11.48 -14.46 -1.75
C ILE A 50 -10.62 -13.19 -1.90
N LEU A 51 -11.13 -12.19 -2.62
CA LEU A 51 -10.47 -10.92 -2.87
C LEU A 51 -11.53 -9.84 -3.05
N ARG A 52 -11.52 -8.81 -2.21
CA ARG A 52 -12.42 -7.66 -2.37
C ARG A 52 -11.71 -6.56 -3.15
N LYS A 53 -11.60 -6.75 -4.47
CA LYS A 53 -10.85 -5.84 -5.38
C LYS A 53 -11.23 -4.37 -5.18
N ASP A 54 -12.51 -4.07 -4.96
CA ASP A 54 -13.00 -2.71 -4.75
C ASP A 54 -12.35 -2.01 -3.56
N PHE A 55 -12.09 -2.72 -2.46
CA PHE A 55 -11.43 -2.17 -1.27
C PHE A 55 -9.96 -1.87 -1.56
N CYS A 56 -9.28 -2.77 -2.27
CA CYS A 56 -7.89 -2.55 -2.67
C CYS A 56 -7.76 -1.38 -3.64
N ILE A 57 -8.65 -1.28 -4.63
CA ILE A 57 -8.69 -0.18 -5.59
C ILE A 57 -8.95 1.15 -4.89
N GLU A 58 -9.90 1.20 -3.95
CA GLU A 58 -10.19 2.42 -3.21
C GLU A 58 -9.03 2.83 -2.28
N ALA A 59 -8.42 1.87 -1.58
CA ALA A 59 -7.23 2.15 -0.77
C ALA A 59 -6.07 2.68 -1.62
N LEU A 60 -5.84 2.10 -2.80
CA LEU A 60 -4.83 2.58 -3.74
C LEU A 60 -5.15 4.00 -4.25
N ARG A 61 -6.42 4.27 -4.59
CA ARG A 61 -6.89 5.59 -5.01
C ARG A 61 -6.65 6.64 -3.91
N LEU A 62 -6.98 6.32 -2.66
CA LEU A 62 -6.74 7.19 -1.51
C LEU A 62 -5.25 7.42 -1.26
N GLY A 63 -4.43 6.38 -1.40
CA GLY A 63 -2.97 6.49 -1.30
C GLY A 63 -2.41 7.44 -2.36
N VAL A 64 -2.77 7.24 -3.63
CA VAL A 64 -2.33 8.11 -4.73
C VAL A 64 -2.79 9.55 -4.52
N LEU A 65 -4.02 9.78 -4.04
CA LEU A 65 -4.53 11.11 -3.73
C LEU A 65 -3.65 11.84 -2.70
N LEU A 66 -3.09 11.14 -1.71
CA LEU A 66 -2.16 11.74 -0.75
C LEU A 66 -0.85 12.21 -1.40
N THR A 67 -0.48 11.69 -2.56
CA THR A 67 0.73 12.12 -3.26
C THR A 67 0.55 13.42 -4.04
N GLU A 68 -0.69 13.85 -4.27
CA GLU A 68 -1.02 15.10 -4.96
C GLU A 68 -0.74 16.34 -4.10
N TYR A 69 -0.56 16.17 -2.80
CA TYR A 69 -0.24 17.26 -1.88
C TYR A 69 1.14 17.09 -1.23
N GLU A 70 1.97 18.12 -1.31
CA GLU A 70 3.40 18.07 -0.93
C GLU A 70 3.63 17.61 0.52
N LYS A 71 2.79 18.04 1.47
CA LYS A 71 2.97 17.69 2.88
C LYS A 71 2.67 16.21 3.17
N THR A 72 1.86 15.57 2.33
CA THR A 72 1.48 14.16 2.47
C THR A 72 2.24 13.25 1.49
N ASN A 73 2.86 13.80 0.45
CA ASN A 73 3.78 13.10 -0.44
C ASN A 73 5.14 12.89 0.24
N ARG A 74 5.19 11.94 1.16
CA ARG A 74 6.36 11.61 1.98
C ARG A 74 6.92 10.23 1.60
N PRO A 75 8.19 9.93 1.93
CA PRO A 75 8.79 8.62 1.65
C PRO A 75 7.91 7.43 2.06
N LYS A 76 7.36 7.46 3.28
CA LYS A 76 6.42 6.46 3.81
C LYS A 76 5.12 6.30 3.00
N THR A 77 4.58 7.39 2.47
CA THR A 77 3.37 7.38 1.63
C THR A 77 3.65 6.63 0.33
N ASN A 78 4.78 6.97 -0.32
CA ASN A 78 5.21 6.32 -1.56
C ASN A 78 5.54 4.83 -1.33
N ALA A 79 6.12 4.47 -0.18
CA ALA A 79 6.39 3.06 0.16
C ALA A 79 5.11 2.23 0.26
N LEU A 80 4.08 2.75 0.94
CA LEU A 80 2.79 2.07 1.05
C LEU A 80 2.11 1.91 -0.32
N ILE A 81 2.15 2.94 -1.16
CA ILE A 81 1.57 2.87 -2.51
C ILE A 81 2.30 1.85 -3.38
N ALA A 82 3.63 1.80 -3.30
CA ALA A 82 4.43 0.82 -4.00
C ALA A 82 4.03 -0.62 -3.62
N LEU A 83 3.93 -0.90 -2.31
CA LEU A 83 3.45 -2.18 -1.79
C LEU A 83 2.09 -2.55 -2.38
N MET A 84 1.13 -1.63 -2.35
CA MET A 84 -0.22 -1.86 -2.86
C MET A 84 -0.22 -2.14 -4.38
N PHE A 85 0.63 -1.47 -5.16
CA PHE A 85 0.79 -1.75 -6.59
C PHE A 85 1.35 -3.15 -6.86
N PHE A 86 2.39 -3.58 -6.14
CA PHE A 86 2.95 -4.93 -6.28
C PHE A 86 1.98 -6.03 -5.86
N HIS A 87 1.14 -5.78 -4.87
CA HIS A 87 0.07 -6.71 -4.53
C HIS A 87 -1.04 -6.70 -5.59
N SER A 88 -1.39 -5.53 -6.12
CA SER A 88 -2.44 -5.38 -7.13
C SER A 88 -2.10 -6.01 -8.47
N SER A 89 -0.81 -6.04 -8.84
CA SER A 89 -0.37 -6.66 -10.09
C SER A 89 -0.73 -8.14 -10.20
N ARG A 90 -0.95 -8.81 -9.08
CA ARG A 90 -1.21 -10.26 -9.02
C ARG A 90 -2.68 -10.63 -8.89
N PHE A 91 -3.61 -9.67 -8.89
CA PHE A 91 -5.03 -9.94 -8.65
C PHE A 91 -5.63 -11.01 -9.56
N ASN A 92 -5.24 -11.03 -10.83
CA ASN A 92 -5.78 -11.98 -11.80
C ASN A 92 -5.11 -13.36 -11.71
N ALA A 93 -3.94 -13.45 -11.10
CA ALA A 93 -3.21 -14.71 -10.91
C ALA A 93 -3.50 -15.39 -9.56
N ARG A 94 -4.29 -14.76 -8.69
CA ARG A 94 -4.64 -15.27 -7.34
C ARG A 94 -5.90 -16.12 -7.32
N GLN A 95 -6.68 -16.12 -8.39
CA GLN A 95 -7.91 -16.89 -8.49
C GLN A 95 -7.99 -17.64 -9.81
N ASN A 96 -8.46 -18.89 -9.78
CA ASN A 96 -8.80 -19.63 -11.00
C ASN A 96 -10.20 -19.21 -11.52
N GLU A 97 -10.61 -19.78 -12.65
CA GLU A 97 -11.93 -19.52 -13.26
C GLU A 97 -13.11 -19.92 -12.34
N GLU A 98 -12.87 -20.85 -11.42
CA GLU A 98 -13.82 -21.35 -10.42
C GLU A 98 -13.84 -20.46 -9.16
N GLY A 99 -12.98 -19.43 -9.11
CA GLY A 99 -12.88 -18.46 -8.03
C GLY A 99 -12.04 -18.90 -6.83
N GLU A 100 -11.37 -20.05 -6.90
CA GLU A 100 -10.53 -20.63 -5.84
C GLU A 100 -9.15 -19.97 -5.74
N LEU A 101 -8.55 -20.01 -4.55
CA LEU A 101 -7.22 -19.46 -4.32
C LEU A 101 -6.11 -20.26 -5.02
N ILE A 102 -5.28 -19.56 -5.78
CA ILE A 102 -4.04 -20.11 -6.34
C ILE A 102 -2.86 -19.74 -5.43
N LEU A 103 -2.13 -20.74 -4.95
CA LEU A 103 -0.89 -20.55 -4.17
C LEU A 103 0.15 -19.81 -5.00
N TYR A 104 1.03 -19.04 -4.34
CA TYR A 104 2.02 -18.20 -5.01
C TYR A 104 2.81 -18.95 -6.08
N GLU A 105 3.30 -20.15 -5.74
CA GLU A 105 4.15 -20.99 -6.58
C GLU A 105 3.42 -21.58 -7.79
N GLN A 106 2.09 -21.50 -7.79
CA GLN A 106 1.21 -22.03 -8.84
C GLN A 106 0.60 -20.91 -9.70
N GLN A 107 0.89 -19.64 -9.40
CA GLN A 107 0.33 -18.52 -10.14
C GLN A 107 0.96 -18.43 -11.52
N ASP A 108 0.12 -18.21 -12.53
CA ASP A 108 0.61 -17.85 -13.85
C ASP A 108 1.21 -16.43 -13.79
N GLU A 109 2.53 -16.34 -13.95
CA GLU A 109 3.25 -15.07 -13.94
C GLU A 109 2.94 -14.22 -15.17
N ASP A 110 2.51 -14.83 -16.28
CA ASP A 110 2.11 -14.08 -17.48
C ASP A 110 0.76 -13.37 -17.27
N ALA A 111 -0.01 -13.77 -16.24
CA ALA A 111 -1.22 -13.09 -15.80
C ALA A 111 -0.95 -11.90 -14.84
N TRP A 112 0.32 -11.60 -14.53
CA TRP A 112 0.67 -10.45 -13.71
C TRP A 112 0.63 -9.16 -14.51
N ASP A 113 0.04 -8.12 -13.92
CA ASP A 113 -0.08 -6.81 -14.55
C ASP A 113 1.26 -6.05 -14.50
N SER A 114 1.95 -6.05 -15.64
CA SER A 114 3.24 -5.37 -15.78
C SER A 114 3.16 -3.84 -15.60
N GLU A 115 2.03 -3.20 -15.92
CA GLU A 115 1.86 -1.76 -15.73
C GLU A 115 1.81 -1.42 -14.24
N LEU A 116 1.08 -2.21 -13.45
CA LEU A 116 1.04 -2.07 -11.99
C LEU A 116 2.40 -2.35 -11.37
N ILE A 117 3.18 -3.32 -11.87
CA ILE A 117 4.56 -3.54 -11.43
C ILE A 117 5.42 -2.30 -11.70
N HIS A 118 5.37 -1.72 -12.91
CA HIS A 118 6.13 -0.52 -13.24
C HIS A 118 5.74 0.68 -12.36
N LYS A 119 4.44 0.87 -12.10
CA LYS A 119 3.96 1.88 -11.15
C LYS A 119 4.50 1.63 -9.74
N GLY A 120 4.49 0.39 -9.28
CA GLY A 120 5.09 0.01 -8.00
C GLY A 120 6.57 0.36 -7.91
N VAL A 121 7.35 0.08 -8.97
CA VAL A 121 8.78 0.45 -9.05
C VAL A 121 8.97 1.96 -8.99
N TYR A 122 8.15 2.72 -9.71
CA TYR A 122 8.18 4.17 -9.68
C TYR A 122 7.98 4.71 -8.25
N PHE A 123 6.91 4.31 -7.57
CA PHE A 123 6.65 4.76 -6.19
C PHE A 123 7.72 4.25 -5.20
N LEU A 124 8.23 3.03 -5.39
CA LEU A 124 9.32 2.50 -4.57
C LEU A 124 10.57 3.38 -4.70
N SER A 125 10.89 3.86 -5.90
CA SER A 125 12.02 4.77 -6.14
C SER A 125 11.85 6.14 -5.49
N LEU A 126 10.62 6.64 -5.36
CA LEU A 126 10.34 7.90 -4.65
C LEU A 126 10.41 7.73 -3.13
N SER A 127 10.08 6.54 -2.64
CA SER A 127 10.02 6.25 -1.20
C SER A 127 11.36 6.21 -0.49
N VAL A 128 12.46 6.26 -1.23
CA VAL A 128 13.81 5.91 -0.74
C VAL A 128 14.70 7.13 -0.69
N THR A 129 14.05 8.22 -0.29
CA THR A 129 14.63 9.53 -0.10
C THR A 129 14.60 9.84 1.40
N GLY A 130 15.68 10.41 1.93
CA GLY A 130 15.83 10.67 3.37
C GLY A 130 16.27 9.44 4.17
N GLU A 131 16.33 9.59 5.49
CA GLU A 131 16.94 8.62 6.43
C GLU A 131 15.94 7.66 7.10
N GLU A 132 14.63 7.88 6.90
CA GLU A 132 13.59 7.13 7.61
C GLU A 132 13.18 5.86 6.85
N LEU A 133 13.41 4.70 7.48
CA LEU A 133 12.98 3.39 6.97
C LEU A 133 11.93 2.78 7.89
N ILE A 134 10.74 2.50 7.36
CA ILE A 134 9.62 1.93 8.10
C ILE A 134 9.14 0.62 7.48
N THR A 135 8.19 -0.06 8.14
CA THR A 135 7.64 -1.35 7.72
C THR A 135 7.18 -1.37 6.25
N TYR A 136 6.54 -0.30 5.76
CA TYR A 136 6.07 -0.24 4.37
C TYR A 136 7.21 -0.33 3.35
N HIS A 137 8.40 0.19 3.64
CA HIS A 137 9.56 0.06 2.76
C HIS A 137 10.02 -1.39 2.64
N LEU A 138 10.04 -2.11 3.77
CA LEU A 138 10.44 -3.51 3.83
C LEU A 138 9.43 -4.38 3.09
N GLU A 139 8.14 -4.23 3.40
CA GLU A 139 7.07 -4.97 2.74
C GLU A 139 7.04 -4.70 1.23
N ALA A 140 7.12 -3.44 0.81
CA ALA A 140 7.15 -3.08 -0.61
C ALA A 140 8.34 -3.70 -1.34
N ARG A 141 9.51 -3.74 -0.69
CA ARG A 141 10.70 -4.36 -1.28
C ARG A 141 10.54 -5.87 -1.39
N ILE A 142 10.03 -6.54 -0.36
CA ILE A 142 9.76 -7.98 -0.39
C ILE A 142 8.78 -8.29 -1.53
N ALA A 143 7.68 -7.53 -1.61
CA ALA A 143 6.69 -7.67 -2.68
C ALA A 143 7.29 -7.43 -4.07
N TYR A 144 8.19 -6.44 -4.21
CA TYR A 144 8.95 -6.21 -5.45
C TYR A 144 9.80 -7.41 -5.86
N CYS A 145 10.55 -8.03 -4.93
CA CYS A 145 11.33 -9.22 -5.22
C CYS A 145 10.44 -10.34 -5.77
N HIS A 146 9.25 -10.52 -5.18
CA HIS A 146 8.23 -11.46 -5.66
C HIS A 146 7.55 -11.05 -6.97
N CYS A 147 7.79 -9.84 -7.50
CA CYS A 147 7.28 -9.41 -8.81
C CYS A 147 8.35 -9.45 -9.90
N THR A 148 9.61 -9.76 -9.57
CA THR A 148 10.72 -9.74 -10.54
C THR A 148 11.45 -11.07 -10.58
N LYS A 149 11.45 -11.72 -11.76
CA LYS A 149 12.09 -13.03 -12.04
C LYS A 149 13.61 -13.11 -11.77
N LYS A 150 14.29 -12.04 -11.36
CA LYS A 150 15.70 -12.08 -10.97
C LYS A 150 15.85 -12.15 -9.47
N ASP A 151 15.74 -13.36 -8.93
CA ASP A 151 16.49 -13.67 -7.72
C ASP A 151 17.97 -13.53 -8.05
N SER A 152 18.57 -12.49 -7.51
CA SER A 152 20.01 -12.35 -7.50
C SER A 152 20.40 -11.87 -6.13
N VAL A 153 21.48 -12.46 -5.60
CA VAL A 153 22.28 -11.90 -4.51
C VAL A 153 22.58 -10.40 -4.75
N GLU A 154 22.54 -9.96 -6.01
CA GLU A 154 22.61 -8.57 -6.46
C GLU A 154 21.44 -7.69 -5.98
N ASN A 155 20.18 -8.16 -6.02
CA ASN A 155 19.02 -7.43 -5.48
C ASN A 155 19.09 -7.29 -3.94
N GLY A 156 19.58 -8.33 -3.26
CA GLY A 156 19.86 -8.30 -1.81
C GLY A 156 21.04 -7.38 -1.43
N LYS A 157 22.12 -7.38 -2.22
CA LYS A 157 23.24 -6.43 -2.06
C LYS A 157 22.82 -5.00 -2.39
N ARG A 158 21.96 -4.81 -3.39
CA ARG A 158 21.38 -3.50 -3.71
C ARG A 158 20.48 -3.03 -2.58
N PHE A 159 19.72 -3.91 -1.92
CA PHE A 159 18.97 -3.59 -0.70
C PHE A 159 19.90 -3.22 0.46
N TYR A 160 20.94 -4.02 0.74
CA TYR A 160 21.92 -3.71 1.79
C TYR A 160 22.61 -2.37 1.54
N ASN A 161 23.13 -2.14 0.34
CA ASN A 161 23.77 -0.87 -0.04
C ASN A 161 22.78 0.30 -0.01
N PHE A 162 21.52 0.07 -0.34
CA PHE A 162 20.47 1.09 -0.35
C PHE A 162 19.97 1.47 1.05
N ILE A 163 20.16 0.60 2.04
CA ILE A 163 19.94 0.90 3.46
C ILE A 163 21.17 1.55 4.09
N THR A 164 22.39 1.20 3.65
CA THR A 164 23.65 1.72 4.22
C THR A 164 24.17 2.99 3.55
N SER A 165 23.51 3.50 2.51
CA SER A 165 23.85 4.78 1.85
C SER A 165 23.08 5.99 2.40
N CYS A 166 22.22 5.80 3.40
CA CYS A 166 21.58 6.86 4.17
C CYS A 166 22.41 7.13 5.43
#